data_AF-A0A3C0A628-F1
#
_entry.id   AF-A0A3C0A628-F1
#
_cell.length_a   1.000
_cell.length_b   1.000
_cell.length_c   1.000
_cell.angle_alpha   90.00
_cell.angle_beta   90.00
_cell.angle_gamma   90.00
#
_symmetry.space_group_name_H-M   'P 1'
#
loop_
_entity.id
_entity.type
_entity.pdbx_description
1 polymer ?
#
loop_
_entity_poly.entity_id
_entity_poly.type
_entity_poly.pdbx_seq_one_letter_code
_entity_poly.pdbx_strand_id
1 'polypeptide(L)'
;FHDFLSVLLCGHKIQAKLSSNDKKLLPFLASYLCAVAPEFKPFITFTEDTLKNFDAVIATGSNNTATYFDHYFSKYPHIIRKNRNAVAIITGKETPKQMQSLADDVYRYFGLGCRNVSKIYIPQQYNLDHFFNGMYAWKQVINNHKYINNYDYNKAVYLMSDIKLFDNEFMLLKEDTGYSSPISVVFYERYKDINDVKAQLEDQKQNIQCIVSLEDVPFGVAQTPALSDYADGVDTIDFLIKL
;
A
#
# COMPACT_ATOMS: atom_id res chain seq x y z
N PHE A 1 -10.99 -6.00 1.84
CA PHE A 1 -11.94 -6.83 1.06
C PHE A 1 -11.45 -8.26 0.92
N HIS A 2 -10.19 -8.49 0.51
CA HIS A 2 -9.65 -9.85 0.30
C HIS A 2 -9.81 -10.79 1.51
N ASP A 3 -9.47 -10.34 2.73
CA ASP A 3 -9.70 -11.14 3.95
C ASP A 3 -11.19 -11.47 4.17
N PHE A 4 -12.08 -10.49 3.95
CA PHE A 4 -13.53 -10.70 4.04
C PHE A 4 -14.02 -11.78 3.06
N LEU A 5 -13.55 -11.72 1.81
CA LEU A 5 -13.88 -12.73 0.80
C LEU A 5 -13.33 -14.10 1.19
N SER A 6 -12.08 -14.17 1.65
CA SER A 6 -11.42 -15.41 2.05
C SER A 6 -12.15 -16.13 3.18
N VAL A 7 -12.60 -15.39 4.21
CA VAL A 7 -13.38 -15.93 5.32
C VAL A 7 -14.67 -16.60 4.82
N LEU A 8 -15.40 -15.93 3.92
CA LEU A 8 -16.66 -16.47 3.37
C LEU A 8 -16.43 -17.70 2.49
N LEU A 9 -15.40 -17.68 1.64
CA LEU A 9 -15.09 -18.80 0.75
C LEU A 9 -14.65 -20.06 1.51
N CYS A 10 -13.99 -19.90 2.65
CA CYS A 10 -13.66 -21.01 3.54
C CYS A 10 -14.85 -21.49 4.40
N GLY A 11 -16.04 -20.93 4.23
CA GLY A 11 -17.25 -21.33 4.96
C GLY A 11 -17.32 -20.82 6.40
N HIS A 12 -16.50 -19.84 6.76
CA HIS A 12 -16.47 -19.25 8.10
C HIS A 12 -17.44 -18.07 8.22
N LYS A 13 -17.93 -17.83 9.44
CA LYS A 13 -18.76 -16.66 9.75
C LYS A 13 -17.88 -15.46 10.09
N ILE A 14 -18.07 -14.36 9.39
CA ILE A 14 -17.34 -13.12 9.64
C ILE A 14 -18.09 -12.20 10.62
N GLN A 15 -17.41 -11.81 11.69
CA GLN A 15 -17.79 -10.68 12.54
C GLN A 15 -16.82 -9.52 12.27
N ALA A 16 -17.27 -8.48 11.56
CA ALA A 16 -16.41 -7.39 11.09
C ALA A 16 -16.69 -6.08 11.83
N LYS A 17 -15.63 -5.49 12.41
CA LYS A 17 -15.61 -4.10 12.87
C LYS A 17 -14.79 -3.26 11.89
N LEU A 18 -15.42 -2.23 11.30
CA LEU A 18 -14.82 -1.44 10.24
C LEU A 18 -14.07 -0.21 10.78
N SER A 19 -13.17 0.32 9.97
CA SER A 19 -12.54 1.62 10.23
C SER A 19 -13.59 2.72 10.28
N SER A 20 -13.42 3.69 11.17
CA SER A 20 -14.30 4.85 11.22
C SER A 20 -14.27 5.69 9.93
N ASN A 21 -13.18 5.60 9.17
CA ASN A 21 -12.98 6.34 7.93
C ASN A 21 -13.68 5.69 6.73
N ASP A 22 -13.97 4.38 6.77
CA ASP A 22 -14.74 3.69 5.74
C ASP A 22 -15.67 2.64 6.35
N LYS A 23 -16.92 3.06 6.54
CA LYS A 23 -18.02 2.24 7.03
C LYS A 23 -19.04 1.89 5.96
N LYS A 24 -18.77 2.21 4.68
CA LYS A 24 -19.79 2.17 3.63
C LYS A 24 -19.49 1.18 2.53
N LEU A 25 -18.25 1.12 2.05
CA LEU A 25 -17.93 0.35 0.85
C LEU A 25 -18.10 -1.16 1.08
N LEU A 26 -17.52 -1.68 2.16
CA LEU A 26 -17.61 -3.12 2.44
C LEU A 26 -19.05 -3.57 2.75
N PRO A 27 -19.86 -2.85 3.56
CA PRO A 27 -21.27 -3.19 3.75
C PRO A 27 -22.11 -3.12 2.47
N PHE A 28 -21.82 -2.18 1.58
CA PHE A 28 -22.47 -2.11 0.27
C PHE A 28 -22.17 -3.35 -0.58
N LEU A 29 -20.88 -3.74 -0.68
CA LEU A 29 -20.47 -4.95 -1.39
C LEU A 29 -21.08 -6.22 -0.78
N ALA A 30 -21.10 -6.32 0.56
CA ALA A 30 -21.74 -7.42 1.26
C ALA A 30 -23.26 -7.48 1.01
N SER A 31 -23.93 -6.33 0.93
CA SER A 31 -25.35 -6.25 0.61
C SER A 31 -25.63 -6.73 -0.81
N TYR A 32 -24.79 -6.35 -1.78
CA TYR A 32 -24.88 -6.85 -3.14
C TYR A 32 -24.64 -8.37 -3.21
N LEU A 33 -23.61 -8.87 -2.51
CA LEU A 33 -23.33 -10.30 -2.41
C LEU A 33 -24.53 -11.08 -1.87
N CYS A 34 -25.15 -10.61 -0.78
CA CYS A 34 -26.34 -11.22 -0.22
C CYS A 34 -27.59 -11.09 -1.12
N ALA A 35 -27.64 -10.11 -2.02
CA ALA A 35 -28.72 -9.99 -2.99
C ALA A 35 -28.62 -11.04 -4.10
N VAL A 36 -27.40 -11.37 -4.54
CA VAL A 36 -27.15 -12.38 -5.58
C VAL A 36 -27.01 -13.81 -5.03
N ALA A 37 -26.56 -13.95 -3.79
CA ALA A 37 -26.34 -15.22 -3.08
C ALA A 37 -26.82 -15.08 -1.61
N PRO A 38 -28.14 -15.19 -1.35
CA PRO A 38 -28.75 -15.00 -0.04
C PRO A 38 -28.22 -15.91 1.07
N GLU A 39 -27.65 -17.06 0.71
CA GLU A 39 -27.02 -18.03 1.61
C GLU A 39 -25.85 -17.45 2.41
N PHE A 40 -25.21 -16.36 1.96
CA PHE A 40 -24.15 -15.68 2.71
C PHE A 40 -24.67 -14.79 3.84
N LYS A 41 -25.96 -14.46 3.87
CA LYS A 41 -26.55 -13.58 4.88
C LYS A 41 -26.27 -14.03 6.33
N PRO A 42 -26.44 -15.31 6.72
CA PRO A 42 -26.11 -15.77 8.07
C PRO A 42 -24.59 -15.82 8.37
N PHE A 43 -23.73 -15.63 7.37
CA PHE A 43 -22.27 -15.65 7.54
C PHE A 43 -21.68 -14.26 7.77
N ILE A 44 -22.43 -13.18 7.56
CA ILE A 44 -21.90 -11.81 7.61
C ILE A 44 -22.57 -11.03 8.75
N THR A 45 -21.77 -10.56 9.70
CA THR A 45 -22.21 -9.64 10.76
C THR A 45 -21.26 -8.46 10.86
N PHE A 46 -21.78 -7.24 10.68
CA PHE A 46 -21.05 -6.00 10.98
C PHE A 46 -21.42 -5.50 12.38
N THR A 47 -20.43 -5.02 13.14
CA THR A 47 -20.66 -4.45 14.47
C THR A 47 -19.77 -3.25 14.74
N GLU A 48 -20.27 -2.32 15.56
CA GLU A 48 -19.51 -1.21 16.12
C GLU A 48 -18.95 -1.54 17.51
N ASP A 49 -19.49 -2.57 18.16
CA ASP A 49 -19.09 -3.03 19.49
C ASP A 49 -17.73 -3.74 19.48
N THR A 50 -17.24 -4.10 20.66
CA THR A 50 -16.08 -4.98 20.78
C THR A 50 -16.42 -6.37 20.24
N LEU A 51 -15.55 -6.92 19.39
CA LEU A 51 -15.67 -8.30 18.90
C LEU A 51 -15.59 -9.28 20.08
N LYS A 52 -16.49 -10.26 20.11
CA LYS A 52 -16.63 -11.24 21.20
C LYS A 52 -17.01 -12.59 20.61
N ASN A 53 -16.63 -13.67 21.28
CA ASN A 53 -16.98 -15.05 20.90
C ASN A 53 -16.51 -15.40 19.48
N PHE A 54 -15.24 -15.14 19.19
CA PHE A 54 -14.58 -15.51 17.92
C PHE A 54 -13.53 -16.59 18.17
N ASP A 55 -13.29 -17.41 17.16
CA ASP A 55 -12.31 -18.50 17.21
C ASP A 55 -10.92 -18.07 16.73
N ALA A 56 -10.86 -17.11 15.80
CA ALA A 56 -9.64 -16.56 15.22
C ALA A 56 -9.80 -15.09 14.86
N VAL A 57 -8.68 -14.38 14.66
CA VAL A 57 -8.68 -12.92 14.37
C VAL A 57 -7.81 -12.58 13.17
N ILE A 58 -8.36 -11.76 12.27
CA ILE A 58 -7.57 -11.06 11.26
C ILE A 58 -7.69 -9.57 11.57
N ALA A 59 -6.58 -8.93 11.93
CA ALA A 59 -6.54 -7.51 12.27
C ALA A 59 -5.54 -6.77 11.39
N THR A 60 -5.96 -5.63 10.84
CA THR A 60 -5.10 -4.74 10.06
C THR A 60 -5.07 -3.37 10.71
N GLY A 61 -3.88 -2.79 10.84
CA GLY A 61 -3.74 -1.46 11.41
C GLY A 61 -2.35 -0.88 11.21
N SER A 62 -2.14 0.31 11.80
CA SER A 62 -0.83 0.93 11.82
C SER A 62 0.21 0.04 12.53
N ASN A 63 1.49 0.30 12.31
CA ASN A 63 2.57 -0.42 13.01
C ASN A 63 2.42 -0.34 14.54
N ASN A 64 2.00 0.80 15.07
CA ASN A 64 1.76 0.98 16.51
C ASN A 64 0.57 0.15 16.99
N THR A 65 -0.52 0.12 16.23
CA THR A 65 -1.72 -0.66 16.56
C THR A 65 -1.46 -2.16 16.46
N ALA A 66 -0.65 -2.59 15.50
CA ALA A 66 -0.33 -3.99 15.30
C ALA A 66 0.35 -4.62 16.52
N THR A 67 1.30 -3.92 17.16
CA THR A 67 1.92 -4.40 18.41
C THR A 67 0.90 -4.59 19.53
N TYR A 68 -0.06 -3.67 19.64
CA TYR A 68 -1.16 -3.81 20.60
C TYR A 68 -2.06 -5.02 20.27
N PHE A 69 -2.43 -5.20 19.00
CA PHE A 69 -3.25 -6.32 18.56
C PHE A 69 -2.57 -7.67 18.76
N ASP A 70 -1.27 -7.75 18.49
CA ASP A 70 -0.46 -8.97 18.69
C ASP A 70 -0.54 -9.44 20.16
N HIS A 71 -0.30 -8.52 21.10
CA HIS A 71 -0.43 -8.82 22.53
C HIS A 71 -1.89 -9.16 22.91
N TYR A 72 -2.85 -8.35 22.45
CA TYR A 72 -4.27 -8.49 22.81
C TYR A 72 -4.90 -9.79 22.31
N PHE A 73 -4.54 -10.25 21.10
CA PHE A 73 -5.06 -11.46 20.46
C PHE A 73 -4.14 -12.67 20.55
N SER A 74 -3.02 -12.57 21.29
CA SER A 74 -2.02 -13.63 21.47
C SER A 74 -2.56 -15.01 21.87
N LYS A 75 -3.74 -15.06 22.51
CA LYS A 75 -4.39 -16.32 22.94
C LYS A 75 -5.21 -17.01 21.85
N TYR A 76 -5.44 -16.36 20.72
CA TYR A 76 -6.22 -16.88 19.60
C TYR A 76 -5.32 -17.05 18.38
N PRO A 77 -5.60 -18.02 17.49
CA PRO A 77 -5.04 -18.01 16.14
C PRO A 77 -5.31 -16.66 15.47
N HIS A 78 -4.27 -16.02 14.94
CA HIS A 78 -4.43 -14.68 14.38
C HIS A 78 -3.51 -14.39 13.19
N ILE A 79 -3.95 -13.45 12.35
CA ILE A 79 -3.11 -12.74 11.39
C ILE A 79 -3.15 -11.25 11.74
N ILE A 80 -1.99 -10.67 12.07
CA ILE A 80 -1.85 -9.23 12.35
C ILE A 80 -1.08 -8.56 11.21
N ARG A 81 -1.77 -7.73 10.43
CA ARG A 81 -1.22 -7.01 9.28
C ARG A 81 -0.75 -5.63 9.67
N LYS A 82 0.54 -5.38 9.40
CA LYS A 82 1.26 -4.12 9.62
C LYS A 82 1.29 -3.27 8.34
N ASN A 83 1.69 -2.01 8.47
CA ASN A 83 1.90 -1.16 7.32
C ASN A 83 3.10 -1.67 6.51
N ARG A 84 2.91 -1.78 5.21
CA ARG A 84 3.94 -2.03 4.21
C ARG A 84 3.82 -1.00 3.09
N ASN A 85 4.88 -0.84 2.30
CA ASN A 85 4.94 0.16 1.24
C ASN A 85 5.39 -0.47 -0.07
N ALA A 86 4.90 0.06 -1.19
CA ALA A 86 5.44 -0.29 -2.49
C ALA A 86 6.68 0.56 -2.79
N VAL A 87 7.64 -0.06 -3.45
CA VAL A 87 8.85 0.61 -3.94
C VAL A 87 8.99 0.35 -5.43
N ALA A 88 9.68 1.24 -6.15
CA ALA A 88 10.05 0.98 -7.53
C ALA A 88 11.56 0.87 -7.69
N ILE A 89 12.02 -0.07 -8.52
CA ILE A 89 13.40 -0.16 -8.96
C ILE A 89 13.45 0.27 -10.42
N ILE A 90 14.16 1.37 -10.69
CA ILE A 90 14.32 1.95 -12.01
C ILE A 90 15.76 1.68 -12.45
N THR A 91 15.96 1.32 -13.71
CA THR A 91 17.26 0.89 -14.26
C THR A 91 17.88 1.92 -15.21
N GLY A 92 17.09 2.88 -15.70
CA GLY A 92 17.49 3.77 -16.79
C GLY A 92 17.18 3.21 -18.17
N LYS A 93 16.61 2.00 -18.27
CA LYS A 93 16.20 1.36 -19.53
C LYS A 93 14.70 1.44 -19.77
N GLU A 94 13.95 2.00 -18.83
CA GLU A 94 12.52 2.16 -18.93
C GLU A 94 12.15 3.09 -20.08
N THR A 95 11.02 2.80 -20.72
CA THR A 95 10.46 3.63 -21.77
C THR A 95 9.69 4.81 -21.17
N PRO A 96 9.49 5.92 -21.92
CA PRO A 96 8.64 7.03 -21.47
C PRO A 96 7.23 6.57 -21.05
N LYS A 97 6.67 5.57 -21.74
CA LYS A 97 5.36 4.99 -21.40
C LYS A 97 5.38 4.29 -20.03
N GLN A 98 6.44 3.54 -19.71
CA GLN A 98 6.56 2.91 -18.41
C GLN A 98 6.71 3.94 -17.28
N MET A 99 7.41 5.05 -17.51
CA MET A 99 7.46 6.15 -16.53
C MET A 99 6.12 6.85 -16.35
N GLN A 100 5.32 6.99 -17.41
CA GLN A 100 3.93 7.45 -17.29
C GLN A 100 3.07 6.47 -16.50
N SER A 101 3.20 5.16 -16.75
CA SER A 101 2.49 4.13 -15.99
C SER A 101 2.91 4.09 -14.52
N LEU A 102 4.19 4.33 -14.20
CA LEU A 102 4.65 4.48 -12.80
C LEU A 102 3.89 5.60 -12.07
N ALA A 103 3.47 6.65 -12.78
CA ALA A 103 2.69 7.73 -12.18
C ALA A 103 1.34 7.21 -11.64
N ASP A 104 0.72 6.21 -12.28
CA ASP A 104 -0.48 5.57 -11.72
C ASP A 104 -0.19 4.89 -10.38
N ASP A 105 0.96 4.23 -10.25
CA ASP A 105 1.36 3.57 -8.99
C ASP A 105 1.71 4.59 -7.90
N VAL A 106 2.23 5.76 -8.25
CA VAL A 106 2.53 6.83 -7.28
C VAL A 106 1.25 7.56 -6.85
N TYR A 107 0.42 8.00 -7.79
CA TYR A 107 -0.63 9.00 -7.52
C TYR A 107 -2.04 8.46 -7.35
N ARG A 108 -2.34 7.23 -7.80
CA ARG A 108 -3.70 6.68 -7.63
C ARG A 108 -4.05 6.62 -6.14
N TYR A 109 -5.29 6.96 -5.80
CA TYR A 109 -5.71 7.16 -4.40
C TYR A 109 -4.88 8.21 -3.63
N PHE A 110 -4.27 9.16 -4.35
CA PHE A 110 -3.46 10.26 -3.80
C PHE A 110 -2.22 9.80 -3.03
N GLY A 111 -1.70 8.60 -3.30
CA GLY A 111 -0.53 8.06 -2.61
C GLY A 111 -0.82 7.50 -1.21
N LEU A 112 -2.09 7.27 -0.86
CA LEU A 112 -2.50 6.85 0.49
C LEU A 112 -2.49 5.33 0.73
N GLY A 113 -2.38 4.52 -0.33
CA GLY A 113 -2.44 3.06 -0.24
C GLY A 113 -1.08 2.42 0.03
N CYS A 114 -1.07 1.26 0.67
CA CYS A 114 0.16 0.45 0.89
C CYS A 114 0.82 -0.01 -0.42
N ARG A 115 0.06 -0.03 -1.52
CA ARG A 115 0.52 -0.36 -2.88
C ARG A 115 0.91 0.86 -3.69
N ASN A 116 0.86 2.07 -3.11
CA ASN A 116 1.40 3.25 -3.76
C ASN A 116 2.92 3.26 -3.67
N VAL A 117 3.58 3.57 -4.77
CA VAL A 117 5.04 3.71 -4.79
C VAL A 117 5.42 4.97 -4.03
N SER A 118 5.96 4.78 -2.83
CA SER A 118 6.43 5.85 -1.94
C SER A 118 7.95 6.03 -1.98
N LYS A 119 8.67 5.07 -2.56
CA LYS A 119 10.13 5.11 -2.70
C LYS A 119 10.58 4.56 -4.05
N ILE A 120 11.58 5.19 -4.66
CA ILE A 120 12.23 4.70 -5.88
C ILE A 120 13.74 4.47 -5.67
N TYR A 121 14.27 3.43 -6.28
CA TYR A 121 15.71 3.20 -6.40
C TYR A 121 16.14 3.53 -7.82
N ILE A 122 17.16 4.38 -7.96
CA ILE A 122 17.66 4.87 -9.26
C ILE A 122 19.18 4.69 -9.37
N PRO A 123 19.77 4.51 -10.57
CA PRO A 123 21.21 4.46 -10.74
C PRO A 123 21.90 5.77 -10.31
N GLN A 124 23.17 5.70 -9.91
CA GLN A 124 23.98 6.88 -9.52
C GLN A 124 23.88 8.05 -10.52
N GLN A 125 23.92 7.77 -11.83
CA GLN A 125 23.89 8.79 -12.88
C GLN A 125 22.54 8.85 -13.62
N TYR A 126 21.44 8.46 -12.96
CA TYR A 126 20.12 8.46 -13.56
C TYR A 126 19.61 9.86 -13.92
N ASN A 127 19.02 9.99 -15.11
CA ASN A 127 18.39 11.22 -15.58
C ASN A 127 17.02 11.41 -14.92
N LEU A 128 16.95 12.31 -13.94
CA LEU A 128 15.70 12.62 -13.22
C LEU A 128 14.63 13.23 -14.12
N ASP A 129 15.00 13.91 -15.21
CA ASP A 129 14.02 14.46 -16.15
C ASP A 129 13.15 13.34 -16.76
N HIS A 130 13.74 12.16 -16.98
CA HIS A 130 12.99 11.01 -17.49
C HIS A 130 11.88 10.58 -16.53
N PHE A 131 12.17 10.56 -15.23
CA PHE A 131 11.19 10.26 -14.19
C PHE A 131 10.13 11.36 -14.07
N PHE A 132 10.54 12.62 -13.95
CA PHE A 132 9.61 13.75 -13.80
C PHE A 132 8.67 13.89 -15.01
N ASN A 133 9.18 13.71 -16.23
CA ASN A 133 8.35 13.71 -17.45
C ASN A 133 7.26 12.63 -17.42
N GLY A 134 7.53 11.46 -16.83
CA GLY A 134 6.51 10.44 -16.59
C GLY A 134 5.45 10.91 -15.61
N MET A 135 5.86 11.49 -14.48
CA MET A 135 4.96 11.97 -13.41
C MET A 135 4.01 13.06 -13.89
N TYR A 136 4.38 13.86 -14.89
CA TYR A 136 3.50 14.87 -15.50
C TYR A 136 2.21 14.31 -16.10
N ALA A 137 2.11 12.99 -16.35
CA ALA A 137 0.85 12.35 -16.72
C ALA A 137 -0.27 12.60 -15.69
N TRP A 138 0.09 12.81 -14.43
CA TRP A 138 -0.83 13.05 -13.31
C TRP A 138 -0.86 14.50 -12.82
N LYS A 139 -0.37 15.47 -13.60
CA LYS A 139 -0.31 16.90 -13.21
C LYS A 139 -1.63 17.49 -12.70
N GLN A 140 -2.76 16.95 -13.15
CA GLN A 140 -4.10 17.40 -12.73
C GLN A 140 -4.37 17.19 -11.23
N VAL A 141 -3.54 16.40 -10.54
CA VAL A 141 -3.61 16.24 -9.08
C VAL A 141 -3.43 17.57 -8.33
N ILE A 142 -2.78 18.56 -8.95
CA ILE A 142 -2.65 19.92 -8.42
C ILE A 142 -4.00 20.58 -8.12
N ASN A 143 -5.05 20.20 -8.83
CA ASN A 143 -6.40 20.75 -8.63
C ASN A 143 -7.12 20.16 -7.41
N ASN A 144 -6.54 19.14 -6.76
CA ASN A 144 -7.06 18.62 -5.51
C ASN A 144 -6.50 19.41 -4.32
N HIS A 145 -7.35 20.25 -3.73
CA HIS A 145 -6.96 21.09 -2.59
C HIS A 145 -6.35 20.33 -1.42
N LYS A 146 -6.84 19.13 -1.09
CA LYS A 146 -6.28 18.35 0.03
C LYS A 146 -4.87 17.85 -0.29
N TYR A 147 -4.65 17.41 -1.52
CA TYR A 147 -3.36 16.93 -1.97
C TYR A 147 -2.34 18.07 -2.02
N ILE A 148 -2.68 19.20 -2.66
CA ILE A 148 -1.74 20.32 -2.81
C ILE A 148 -1.39 20.97 -1.47
N ASN A 149 -2.34 21.01 -0.51
CA ASN A 149 -2.03 21.45 0.85
C ASN A 149 -0.97 20.57 1.54
N ASN A 150 -0.95 19.26 1.27
CA ASN A 150 0.12 18.38 1.78
C ASN A 150 1.46 18.68 1.10
N TYR A 151 1.45 18.96 -0.19
CA TYR A 151 2.65 19.36 -0.93
C TYR A 151 3.25 20.66 -0.39
N ASP A 152 2.45 21.72 -0.25
CA ASP A 152 2.92 23.00 0.26
C ASP A 152 3.45 22.89 1.68
N TYR A 153 2.76 22.12 2.53
CA TYR A 153 3.19 21.83 3.90
C TYR A 153 4.56 21.11 3.92
N ASN A 154 4.70 20.00 3.21
CA ASN A 154 5.94 19.22 3.20
C ASN A 154 7.10 20.02 2.59
N LYS A 155 6.83 20.82 1.55
CA LYS A 155 7.81 21.71 0.93
C LYS A 155 8.34 22.72 1.94
N ALA A 156 7.44 23.40 2.67
CA ALA A 156 7.83 24.34 3.71
C ALA A 156 8.66 23.67 4.81
N VAL A 157 8.27 22.48 5.27
CA VAL A 157 9.01 21.71 6.29
C VAL A 157 10.43 21.39 5.83
N TYR A 158 10.60 20.89 4.60
CA TYR A 158 11.92 20.45 4.14
C TYR A 158 12.83 21.61 3.71
N LEU A 159 12.29 22.73 3.22
CA LEU A 159 13.09 23.92 2.92
C LEU A 159 13.78 24.50 4.17
N MET A 160 13.23 24.28 5.36
CA MET A 160 13.87 24.67 6.62
C MET A 160 15.07 23.77 7.00
N SER A 161 15.26 22.63 6.35
CA SER A 161 16.19 21.57 6.78
C SER A 161 17.51 21.50 5.99
N ASP A 162 17.77 22.45 5.07
CA ASP A 162 18.94 22.47 4.17
C ASP A 162 19.16 21.18 3.35
N ILE A 163 18.06 20.44 3.12
CA ILE A 163 18.07 19.19 2.34
C ILE A 163 17.89 19.53 0.87
N LYS A 164 18.68 18.89 0.00
CA LYS A 164 18.48 18.97 -1.45
C LYS A 164 17.16 18.28 -1.82
N LEU A 165 16.24 19.05 -2.41
CA LEU A 165 14.95 18.57 -2.89
C LEU A 165 14.85 18.80 -4.39
N PHE A 166 14.29 17.82 -5.10
CA PHE A 166 13.79 18.04 -6.45
C PHE A 166 12.27 18.19 -6.39
N ASP A 167 11.74 18.99 -7.30
CA ASP A 167 10.37 19.49 -7.24
C ASP A 167 9.82 19.66 -8.66
N ASN A 168 8.55 19.28 -8.87
CA ASN A 168 7.81 19.49 -10.11
C ASN A 168 6.44 20.19 -9.91
N GLU A 169 6.30 20.98 -8.84
CA GLU A 169 5.12 21.78 -8.46
C GLU A 169 3.95 21.02 -7.84
N PHE A 170 3.98 19.68 -7.84
CA PHE A 170 2.95 18.86 -7.19
C PHE A 170 3.52 17.58 -6.55
N MET A 171 4.84 17.37 -6.61
CA MET A 171 5.54 16.28 -5.95
C MET A 171 6.97 16.69 -5.61
N LEU A 172 7.41 16.29 -4.43
CA LEU A 172 8.78 16.44 -3.95
C LEU A 172 9.50 15.11 -4.02
N LEU A 173 10.68 15.09 -4.63
CA LEU A 173 11.56 13.93 -4.62
C LEU A 173 12.70 14.20 -3.63
N LYS A 174 12.74 13.40 -2.56
CA LYS A 174 13.64 13.58 -1.42
C LYS A 174 14.53 12.35 -1.23
N GLU A 175 15.82 12.56 -0.98
CA GLU A 175 16.71 11.45 -0.63
C GLU A 175 16.41 10.98 0.80
N ASP A 176 16.08 9.70 0.96
CA ASP A 176 15.69 9.12 2.25
C ASP A 176 15.78 7.59 2.24
N THR A 177 16.26 7.01 3.33
CA THR A 177 16.37 5.55 3.50
C THR A 177 15.05 4.88 3.95
N GLY A 178 14.08 5.65 4.44
CA GLY A 178 12.76 5.17 4.80
C GLY A 178 11.94 4.66 3.61
N TYR A 179 10.88 3.90 3.91
CA TYR A 179 9.94 3.39 2.90
C TYR A 179 8.62 4.14 2.85
N SER A 180 8.22 4.78 3.95
CA SER A 180 6.95 5.49 4.05
C SER A 180 7.19 6.97 3.81
N SER A 181 6.87 7.46 2.62
CA SER A 181 6.90 8.89 2.33
C SER A 181 5.56 9.56 2.69
N PRO A 182 5.56 10.83 3.07
CA PRO A 182 4.33 11.61 3.18
C PRO A 182 3.62 11.74 1.82
N ILE A 183 2.32 12.06 1.86
CA ILE A 183 1.57 12.45 0.64
C ILE A 183 2.35 13.53 -0.10
N SER A 184 2.38 13.44 -1.44
CA SER A 184 3.11 14.34 -2.35
C SER A 184 4.64 14.32 -2.24
N VAL A 185 5.20 13.40 -1.46
CA VAL A 185 6.64 13.17 -1.38
C VAL A 185 6.92 11.76 -1.88
N VAL A 186 7.95 11.61 -2.69
CA VAL A 186 8.51 10.31 -3.06
C VAL A 186 9.95 10.28 -2.56
N PHE A 187 10.30 9.21 -1.85
CA PHE A 187 11.67 9.01 -1.42
C PHE A 187 12.49 8.41 -2.56
N TYR A 188 13.78 8.72 -2.60
CA TYR A 188 14.70 8.04 -3.51
C TYR A 188 16.01 7.67 -2.84
N GLU A 189 16.63 6.62 -3.37
CA GLU A 189 18.01 6.24 -3.10
C GLU A 189 18.74 5.94 -4.40
N ARG A 190 20.04 6.29 -4.44
CA ARG A 190 20.91 5.98 -5.57
C ARG A 190 21.66 4.68 -5.35
N TYR A 191 21.64 3.77 -6.32
CA TYR A 191 22.40 2.51 -6.26
C TYR A 191 23.50 2.45 -7.32
N LYS A 192 24.54 1.65 -7.03
CA LYS A 192 25.63 1.30 -7.95
C LYS A 192 25.41 -0.07 -8.57
N ASP A 193 25.07 -1.05 -7.74
CA ASP A 193 24.66 -2.40 -8.16
C ASP A 193 23.19 -2.62 -7.77
N ILE A 194 22.40 -3.14 -8.71
CA ILE A 194 21.01 -3.50 -8.48
C ILE A 194 20.88 -4.69 -7.52
N ASN A 195 21.91 -5.55 -7.46
CA ASN A 195 21.92 -6.69 -6.55
C ASN A 195 21.93 -6.26 -5.09
N ASP A 196 22.58 -5.14 -4.76
CA ASP A 196 22.56 -4.57 -3.40
C ASP A 196 21.14 -4.16 -3.01
N VAL A 197 20.40 -3.52 -3.94
CA VAL A 197 19.00 -3.13 -3.72
C VAL A 197 18.12 -4.35 -3.51
N LYS A 198 18.29 -5.40 -4.33
CA LYS A 198 17.53 -6.65 -4.19
C LYS A 198 17.82 -7.32 -2.84
N ALA A 199 19.08 -7.38 -2.42
CA ALA A 199 19.47 -7.93 -1.13
C ALA A 199 18.87 -7.13 0.04
N GLN A 200 18.91 -5.80 -0.02
CA GLN A 200 18.30 -4.92 0.98
C GLN A 200 16.78 -5.12 1.07
N LEU A 201 16.10 -5.23 -0.07
CA LEU A 201 14.64 -5.42 -0.09
C LEU A 201 14.20 -6.79 0.41
N GLU A 202 15.01 -7.83 0.20
CA GLU A 202 14.74 -9.15 0.77
C GLU A 202 14.98 -9.18 2.29
N ASP A 203 16.05 -8.54 2.78
CA ASP A 203 16.31 -8.39 4.23
C ASP A 203 15.19 -7.61 4.95
N GLN A 204 14.58 -6.65 4.25
CA GLN A 204 13.54 -5.78 4.79
C GLN A 204 12.13 -6.08 4.24
N LYS A 205 11.93 -7.29 3.72
CA LYS A 205 10.70 -7.74 3.06
C LYS A 205 9.42 -7.54 3.87
N GLN A 206 9.51 -7.62 5.20
CA GLN A 206 8.40 -7.34 6.12
C GLN A 206 7.83 -5.92 6.01
N ASN A 207 8.59 -4.98 5.44
CA ASN A 207 8.18 -3.59 5.22
C ASN A 207 7.69 -3.34 3.78
N ILE A 208 7.85 -4.32 2.88
CA ILE A 208 7.60 -4.17 1.45
C ILE A 208 6.30 -4.86 1.06
N GLN A 209 5.41 -4.09 0.42
CA GLN A 209 4.13 -4.58 -0.06
C GLN A 209 4.27 -5.23 -1.45
N CYS A 210 5.01 -4.56 -2.33
CA CYS A 210 5.39 -5.05 -3.65
C CYS A 210 6.56 -4.23 -4.19
N ILE A 211 7.23 -4.78 -5.19
CA ILE A 211 8.32 -4.13 -5.91
C ILE A 211 7.82 -3.89 -7.34
N VAL A 212 7.85 -2.64 -7.79
CA VAL A 212 7.51 -2.26 -9.16
C VAL A 212 8.81 -2.15 -9.96
N SER A 213 8.99 -2.98 -10.99
CA SER A 213 10.24 -3.01 -11.76
C SER A 213 10.01 -3.64 -13.14
N LEU A 214 11.08 -3.77 -13.92
CA LEU A 214 11.07 -4.55 -15.17
C LEU A 214 11.00 -6.07 -14.95
N GLU A 215 11.31 -6.55 -13.74
CA GLU A 215 11.39 -7.98 -13.40
C GLU A 215 10.27 -8.43 -12.44
N ASP A 216 9.62 -7.51 -11.73
CA ASP A 216 8.63 -7.77 -10.69
C ASP A 216 7.22 -7.31 -11.12
N VAL A 217 6.52 -6.54 -10.29
CA VAL A 217 5.21 -5.97 -10.65
C VAL A 217 5.42 -4.95 -11.77
N PRO A 218 4.72 -5.07 -12.91
CA PRO A 218 4.85 -4.11 -13.99
C PRO A 218 4.38 -2.70 -13.57
N PHE A 219 5.01 -1.68 -14.14
CA PHE A 219 4.61 -0.28 -13.95
C PHE A 219 3.13 -0.05 -14.31
N GLY A 220 2.42 0.64 -13.42
CA GLY A 220 0.98 0.96 -13.50
C GLY A 220 0.04 -0.12 -12.96
N VAL A 221 0.57 -1.23 -12.45
CA VAL A 221 -0.20 -2.43 -12.06
C VAL A 221 -0.22 -2.64 -10.54
N ALA A 222 0.51 -1.84 -9.76
CA ALA A 222 0.65 -2.06 -8.32
C ALA A 222 -0.70 -2.07 -7.58
N GLN A 223 -1.66 -1.29 -8.09
CA GLN A 223 -3.02 -1.13 -7.54
C GLN A 223 -4.04 -2.15 -8.05
N THR A 224 -3.63 -3.12 -8.87
CA THR A 224 -4.49 -4.20 -9.39
C THR A 224 -3.94 -5.57 -8.98
N PRO A 225 -3.95 -5.89 -7.67
CA PRO A 225 -3.49 -7.19 -7.19
C PRO A 225 -4.35 -8.33 -7.72
N ALA A 226 -3.71 -9.46 -8.01
CA ALA A 226 -4.38 -10.74 -8.24
C ALA A 226 -4.99 -11.28 -6.94
N LEU A 227 -5.89 -12.26 -7.06
CA LEU A 227 -6.49 -12.92 -5.90
C LEU A 227 -5.46 -13.70 -5.05
N SER A 228 -4.33 -14.10 -5.63
CA SER A 228 -3.22 -14.74 -4.95
C SER A 228 -2.25 -13.76 -4.27
N ASP A 229 -2.40 -12.45 -4.48
CA ASP A 229 -1.47 -11.44 -3.98
C ASP A 229 -1.82 -11.01 -2.55
N TYR A 230 -1.58 -11.91 -1.59
CA TYR A 230 -1.82 -11.65 -0.17
C TYR A 230 -1.03 -10.44 0.33
N ALA A 231 -1.68 -9.56 1.11
CA ALA A 231 -1.14 -8.25 1.51
C ALA A 231 0.20 -8.35 2.25
N ASP A 232 0.42 -9.41 3.02
CA ASP A 232 1.62 -9.61 3.82
C ASP A 232 2.40 -10.88 3.43
N GLY A 233 2.01 -11.55 2.34
CA GLY A 233 2.53 -12.85 1.93
C GLY A 233 2.01 -14.02 2.78
N VAL A 234 1.15 -13.75 3.77
CA VAL A 234 0.49 -14.80 4.56
C VAL A 234 -0.73 -15.28 3.80
N ASP A 235 -0.77 -16.57 3.49
CA ASP A 235 -1.91 -17.20 2.83
C ASP A 235 -3.11 -17.26 3.79
N THR A 236 -4.04 -16.33 3.61
CA THR A 236 -5.25 -16.25 4.44
C THR A 236 -6.13 -17.49 4.28
N ILE A 237 -6.17 -18.13 3.10
CA ILE A 237 -6.99 -19.32 2.86
C ILE A 237 -6.41 -20.52 3.62
N ASP A 238 -5.10 -20.74 3.52
CA ASP A 238 -4.40 -21.81 4.26
C ASP A 238 -4.55 -21.64 5.78
N PHE A 239 -4.42 -20.41 6.29
CA PHE A 239 -4.70 -20.10 7.69
C PHE A 239 -6.13 -20.50 8.09
N LEU A 240 -7.12 -20.12 7.29
CA LEU A 240 -8.53 -20.35 7.60
C LEU A 240 -8.94 -21.83 7.52
N ILE A 241 -8.36 -22.62 6.60
CA ILE A 241 -8.69 -24.06 6.46
C ILE A 241 -8.09 -24.89 7.60
N LYS A 242 -7.05 -24.39 8.26
CA LYS A 242 -6.38 -25.04 9.40
C LYS A 242 -6.99 -24.74 10.77
N LEU A 243 -7.99 -23.85 10.83
CA LEU A 243 -8.77 -23.56 12.04
C LEU A 243 -9.65 -24.75 12.41
#